data_AF-A0AA39GN72-F1
#
_entry.id   AF-A0AA39GN72-F1
#
_cell.length_a   1.000
_cell.length_b   1.000
_cell.length_c   1.000
_cell.angle_alpha   90.00
_cell.angle_beta   90.00
_cell.angle_gamma   90.00
#
_symmetry.space_group_name_H-M   'P 1'
#
loop_
_entity.id
_entity.type
_entity.pdbx_description
1 polymer ?
#
loop_
_entity_poly.entity_id
_entity_poly.type
_entity_poly.pdbx_seq_one_letter_code
_entity_poly.pdbx_strand_id
1 'polypeptide(L)' 'MCDFTKNYYIYTSCLDPGAHFCKTSTEGNRKKACSKGPHERYIVLPETCPLCCG' A
#
# COMPACT_ATOMS: atom_id res chain seq x y z
N MET A 1 10.48 16.31 8.83
CA MET A 1 9.24 15.58 8.47
C MET A 1 9.66 14.27 7.81
N CYS A 2 9.07 13.14 8.19
CA CYS A 2 9.43 11.81 7.66
C CYS A 2 8.72 11.60 6.33
N ASP A 3 9.48 11.47 5.24
CA ASP A 3 8.98 11.19 3.90
C ASP A 3 9.07 9.69 3.53
N PHE A 4 9.58 8.84 4.41
CA PHE A 4 9.73 7.39 4.17
C PHE A 4 8.42 6.64 4.43
N THR A 5 7.78 6.19 3.35
CA THR A 5 6.43 5.60 3.36
C THR A 5 6.38 4.29 2.58
N LYS A 6 5.72 3.28 3.14
CA LYS A 6 5.37 2.03 2.48
C LYS A 6 3.91 2.09 2.03
N ASN A 7 3.74 2.09 0.72
CA ASN A 7 2.45 2.08 0.05
C ASN A 7 1.97 0.65 -0.19
N TYR A 8 0.73 0.38 0.21
CA TYR A 8 0.00 -0.85 -0.07
C TYR A 8 -1.13 -0.51 -1.05
N TYR A 9 -1.08 -1.06 -2.26
CA TYR A 9 -2.11 -0.85 -3.27
C TYR A 9 -3.15 -1.96 -3.17
N ILE A 10 -4.41 -1.57 -3.06
CA ILE A 10 -5.56 -2.46 -2.89
C ILE A 10 -6.63 -2.11 -3.93
N TYR A 11 -7.31 -3.09 -4.50
CA TYR A 11 -8.41 -2.84 -5.43
C TYR A 11 -9.69 -2.47 -4.66
N THR A 12 -10.50 -1.58 -5.21
CA THR A 12 -11.82 -1.20 -4.67
C THR A 12 -12.76 -2.40 -4.57
N SER A 13 -12.64 -3.35 -5.48
CA SER A 13 -13.51 -4.53 -5.52
C SER A 13 -13.09 -5.65 -4.57
N CYS A 14 -12.00 -5.47 -3.80
CA CYS A 14 -11.59 -6.45 -2.79
C CYS A 14 -12.57 -6.43 -1.61
N LEU A 15 -13.18 -7.57 -1.32
CA LEU A 15 -13.98 -7.77 -0.10
C LEU A 15 -13.11 -7.79 1.15
N ASP A 16 -11.88 -8.28 1.03
CA ASP A 16 -10.84 -8.21 2.07
C ASP A 16 -9.57 -7.54 1.49
N PRO A 17 -9.40 -6.22 1.69
CA PRO A 17 -8.25 -5.50 1.15
C PRO A 17 -6.92 -5.90 1.79
N GLY A 18 -6.93 -6.56 2.96
CA GLY A 18 -5.73 -7.06 3.63
C GLY A 18 -5.19 -8.36 3.03
N ALA A 19 -6.05 -9.16 2.39
CA ALA A 19 -5.67 -10.42 1.76
C ALA A 19 -5.05 -10.24 0.37
N HIS A 20 -5.47 -9.21 -0.39
CA HIS A 20 -5.15 -9.08 -1.81
C HIS A 20 -4.43 -7.75 -2.16
N PHE A 21 -3.23 -7.56 -1.61
CA PHE A 21 -2.35 -6.47 -2.04
C PHE A 21 -1.88 -6.71 -3.47
N CYS A 22 -2.25 -5.82 -4.38
CA CYS A 22 -1.93 -5.92 -5.80
C CYS A 22 -0.48 -5.48 -6.05
N LYS A 23 -0.02 -4.50 -5.27
CA LYS A 23 1.34 -3.98 -5.33
C LYS A 23 1.73 -3.42 -3.97
N THR A 24 3.02 -3.50 -3.65
CA THR A 24 3.62 -2.74 -2.56
C THR A 24 4.77 -1.91 -3.10
N SER A 25 4.86 -0.66 -2.70
CA SER A 25 5.97 0.24 -3.06
C SER A 25 6.49 0.94 -1.82
N THR A 26 7.79 1.11 -1.70
CA THR A 26 8.37 1.93 -0.62
C THR A 26 9.00 3.16 -1.24
N GLU A 27 8.55 4.33 -0.82
CA GLU A 27 8.95 5.64 -1.35
C GLU A 27 9.58 6.50 -0.26
N GLY A 28 10.32 7.52 -0.69
CA GLY A 28 11.01 8.45 0.19
C GLY A 28 12.42 8.01 0.57
N ASN A 29 13.07 8.80 1.43
CA ASN A 29 14.47 8.58 1.77
C ASN A 29 14.61 7.83 3.11
N ARG A 30 15.16 6.62 3.07
CA ARG A 30 15.44 5.82 4.28
C ARG A 30 16.35 6.54 5.28
N LYS A 31 17.26 7.41 4.83
CA LYS A 31 18.13 8.23 5.72
C LYS A 31 17.36 9.34 6.45
N LYS A 32 16.16 9.70 5.97
CA LYS A 32 15.23 10.65 6.61
C LYS A 32 14.01 9.95 7.24
N ALA A 33 14.05 8.62 7.36
CA ALA A 33 13.02 7.87 8.06
C ALA A 33 13.02 8.24 9.55
N CYS A 34 11.85 8.41 10.14
CA CYS A 34 11.75 8.46 11.59
C CYS A 34 11.96 7.07 12.19
N SER A 35 12.28 7.00 13.49
CA SER A 35 12.49 5.74 14.21
C SER A 35 11.26 4.82 14.23
N LYS A 36 10.06 5.35 13.91
CA LYS A 36 8.79 4.61 13.83
C LYS A 36 8.35 4.31 12.38
N GLY A 37 9.15 4.68 11.37
CA GLY A 37 8.87 4.45 9.96
C GLY A 37 9.47 3.15 9.42
N PRO A 38 9.16 2.74 8.17
CA PRO A 38 8.35 3.46 7.17
C PRO A 38 6.89 3.59 7.58
N HIS A 39 6.30 4.75 7.35
CA HIS A 39 4.88 4.94 7.59
C HIS A 39 4.06 4.14 6.58
N GLU A 40 2.94 3.58 7.00
CA GLU A 40 2.10 2.78 6.12
C GLU A 40 1.03 3.67 5.47
N ARG A 41 0.85 3.50 4.16
CA ARG A 41 -0.19 4.19 3.39
C ARG A 41 -0.92 3.19 2.52
N TYR A 42 -2.24 3.17 2.62
CA TYR A 42 -3.10 2.34 1.78
C TYR A 42 -3.63 3.19 0.61
N ILE A 43 -3.42 2.70 -0.61
CA ILE A 43 -3.84 3.37 -1.85
C ILE A 43 -4.86 2.46 -2.53
N VAL A 44 -6.09 2.96 -2.64
CA VAL A 44 -7.18 2.23 -3.27
C VAL A 44 -7.15 2.50 -4.78
N LEU A 45 -7.04 1.45 -5.58
CA LEU A 45 -7.12 1.47 -7.04
C LEU A 45 -8.56 1.15 -7.46
N PRO A 46 -9.15 1.91 -8.40
CA PRO A 46 -10.54 1.73 -8.83
C PRO A 46 -10.79 0.48 -9.67
N GLU A 47 -9.75 -0.31 -9.96
CA GLU A 47 -9.84 -1.50 -10.77
C GLU A 47 -10.39 -2.71 -9.99
N THR A 48 -10.76 -3.75 -10.72
CA THR A 48 -11.29 -4.99 -10.17
C THR A 48 -10.16 -5.96 -9.84
N CYS A 49 -10.21 -6.56 -8.64
CA CYS A 49 -9.31 -7.61 -8.23
C CYS A 49 -9.52 -8.89 -9.03
N PRO A 50 -8.49 -9.38 -9.76
CA PRO A 50 -8.60 -10.63 -10.51
C PRO A 50 -8.73 -11.87 -9.61
N LEU A 51 -8.38 -11.76 -8.32
CA LEU A 51 -8.49 -12.85 -7.35
C LEU A 51 -9.86 -12.91 -6.66
N CYS A 52 -10.57 -11.77 -6.53
CA CYS A 52 -11.92 -11.75 -5.93
C CYS A 52 -13.03 -12.02 -6.95
N CYS A 53 -12.79 -11.73 -8.23
CA CYS A 53 -13.76 -11.91 -9.31
C CYS A 53 -13.44 -13.11 -10.22
N GLY A 54 -12.60 -14.04 -9.75
CA GLY A 54 -12.31 -15.31 -10.41
C GLY A 54 -13.36 -16.37 -10.13
#